data_AF-A0A1I2HIG1-F1
#
_entry.id   AF-A0A1I2HIG1-F1
#
_cell.length_a   1.000
_cell.length_b   1.000
_cell.length_c   1.000
_cell.angle_alpha   90.00
_cell.angle_beta   90.00
_cell.angle_gamma   90.00
#
_symmetry.space_group_name_H-M   'P 1'
#
loop_
_entity.id
_entity.type
_entity.pdbx_description
1 polymer ?
#
loop_
_entity_poly.entity_id
_entity_poly.type
_entity_poly.pdbx_seq_one_letter_code
_entity_poly.pdbx_strand_id
1 'polypeptide(L)' 'MPTFLRVVDPEQPVCRHLRTKAMHVYGRDTPDAFSTSRSSHYHCLRTQFVTGPDGDLSVPERCAAGRECFEAR' A
#
# COMPACT_ATOMS: atom_id res chain seq x y z
N MET A 1 -17.68 3.53 4.18
CA MET A 1 -16.49 2.67 4.12
C MET A 1 -16.90 1.23 4.39
N PRO A 2 -16.58 0.27 3.52
CA PRO A 2 -16.89 -1.14 3.75
C PRO A 2 -16.25 -1.69 5.03
N THR A 3 -16.97 -2.51 5.79
CA THR A 3 -16.60 -2.99 7.14
C THR A 3 -15.31 -3.84 7.19
N PHE A 4 -14.81 -4.28 6.03
CA PHE A 4 -13.62 -5.12 5.90
C PHE A 4 -12.31 -4.34 5.69
N LEU A 5 -12.36 -3.02 5.51
CA LEU A 5 -11.18 -2.16 5.42
C LEU A 5 -10.86 -1.61 6.80
N ARG A 6 -9.92 -2.23 7.51
CA ARG A 6 -9.42 -1.74 8.79
C ARG A 6 -8.16 -0.91 8.57
N VAL A 7 -8.23 0.37 8.94
CA VAL A 7 -7.05 1.23 9.06
C VAL A 7 -6.36 0.82 10.35
N VAL A 8 -5.14 0.29 10.25
CA VAL A 8 -4.46 -0.28 11.42
C VAL A 8 -3.67 0.77 12.19
N ASP A 9 -3.27 1.87 11.55
CA ASP A 9 -2.60 2.97 12.25
C ASP A 9 -2.63 4.23 11.37
N PRO A 10 -3.23 5.35 11.84
CA PRO A 10 -3.20 6.62 11.11
C PRO A 10 -1.84 7.33 11.17
N GLU A 11 -0.96 6.96 12.11
CA GLU A 11 0.35 7.59 12.35
C GLU A 11 1.48 6.90 11.55
N GLN A 12 1.22 5.72 10.98
CA GLN A 12 2.23 4.98 10.25
C GLN A 12 2.48 5.63 8.87
N PRO A 13 3.75 5.88 8.50
CA PRO A 13 4.07 6.62 7.27
C PRO A 13 3.53 5.88 6.04
N VAL A 14 2.64 6.53 5.29
CA VAL A 14 2.11 6.01 4.04
C VAL A 14 3.15 6.22 2.95
N CYS A 15 3.50 5.15 2.25
CA CYS A 15 4.37 5.20 1.10
C CYS A 15 3.60 5.66 -0.15
N ARG A 16 4.03 6.77 -0.75
CA ARG A 16 3.36 7.51 -1.85
C ARG A 16 2.99 6.63 -3.05
N HIS A 17 3.85 5.67 -3.38
CA HIS A 17 3.71 4.79 -4.55
C HIS A 17 3.17 3.40 -4.19
N LEU A 18 2.82 3.14 -2.93
CA LEU A 18 2.29 1.87 -2.48
C LEU A 18 0.76 1.92 -2.41
N ARG A 19 0.08 0.98 -3.07
CA ARG A 19 -1.39 0.98 -3.18
C ARG A 19 -1.96 -0.42 -3.01
N THR A 20 -3.21 -0.51 -2.55
CA THR A 20 -3.98 -1.76 -2.47
C THR A 20 -5.07 -1.75 -3.53
N LYS A 21 -5.57 -2.94 -3.91
CA LYS A 21 -6.72 -3.05 -4.82
C LYS A 21 -7.93 -2.24 -4.32
N ALA A 22 -8.13 -2.16 -3.00
CA ALA A 22 -9.26 -1.44 -2.41
C ALA A 22 -9.28 0.04 -2.79
N MET A 23 -8.12 0.71 -2.84
CA MET A 23 -8.05 2.12 -3.22
C MET A 23 -8.44 2.37 -4.68
N HIS A 24 -8.22 1.39 -5.55
CA HIS A 24 -8.67 1.45 -6.94
C HIS A 24 -10.18 1.20 -7.06
N VAL A 25 -10.71 0.24 -6.31
CA VAL A 25 -12.12 -0.16 -6.37
C VAL A 25 -13.04 0.84 -5.68
N TYR A 26 -12.63 1.39 -4.54
CA TYR A 26 -13.48 2.23 -3.67
C TYR A 26 -13.11 3.72 -3.70
N GLY A 27 -12.06 4.11 -4.43
CA GLY A 27 -11.71 5.51 -4.69
C GLY A 27 -10.87 6.17 -3.59
N ARG A 28 -10.68 7.50 -3.73
CA ARG A 28 -9.70 8.31 -2.96
C ARG A 28 -9.99 8.40 -1.47
N ASP A 29 -11.23 8.23 -1.07
CA ASP A 29 -11.62 8.26 0.35
C ASP A 29 -11.26 6.95 1.06
N THR A 30 -10.82 5.93 0.30
CA THR A 30 -10.34 4.67 0.85
C THR A 30 -9.07 4.95 1.64
N PRO A 31 -9.09 4.72 2.96
CA PRO A 31 -7.90 4.93 3.75
C PRO A 31 -6.79 4.00 3.29
N ASP A 32 -5.55 4.46 3.41
CA ASP A 32 -4.36 3.68 3.12
C ASP A 32 -4.23 2.57 4.17
N ALA A 33 -4.97 1.48 3.95
CA ALA A 33 -5.10 0.41 4.92
C ALA A 33 -3.86 -0.48 4.88
N PHE A 34 -2.94 -0.26 5.83
CA PHE A 34 -1.75 -1.09 6.12
C PHE A 34 -2.08 -2.56 6.45
N SER A 35 -3.33 -2.85 6.86
CA SER A 35 -3.87 -4.21 6.83
C SER A 35 -5.25 -4.19 6.17
N THR A 36 -5.23 -4.20 4.84
CA THR A 36 -6.32 -4.86 4.13
C THR A 36 -6.18 -6.37 4.41
N SER A 37 -7.29 -7.13 4.46
CA SER A 37 -7.35 -8.60 4.64
C SER A 37 -6.05 -9.36 4.33
N ARG A 38 -5.69 -10.45 5.05
CA ARG A 38 -4.49 -11.30 4.77
C ARG A 38 -4.26 -11.67 3.29
N SER A 39 -5.29 -11.62 2.44
CA SER A 39 -5.25 -11.83 0.99
C SER A 39 -4.97 -10.57 0.15
N SER A 40 -4.71 -9.44 0.78
CA SER A 40 -4.64 -8.15 0.09
C SER A 40 -3.23 -7.91 -0.39
N HIS A 41 -3.13 -7.80 -1.70
CA HIS A 41 -1.87 -7.52 -2.37
C HIS A 41 -1.69 -6.01 -2.49
N TYR A 42 -0.50 -5.55 -2.13
CA TYR A 42 -0.07 -4.21 -2.49
C TYR A 42 0.58 -4.25 -3.86
N HIS A 43 0.48 -3.13 -4.56
CA HIS A 43 1.16 -2.89 -5.82
C HIS A 43 1.92 -1.59 -5.73
N CYS A 44 3.04 -1.55 -6.44
CA CYS A 44 3.80 -0.35 -6.63
C CYS A 44 3.29 0.41 -7.86
N LEU A 45 3.04 1.71 -7.73
CA LEU A 45 2.57 2.54 -8.84
C LEU A 45 3.64 2.77 -9.92
N ARG A 46 4.92 2.56 -9.60
CA ARG A 46 6.04 2.67 -10.57
C ARG A 46 6.06 1.48 -11.53
N THR A 47 5.91 0.26 -11.00
CA THR A 47 5.94 -0.98 -11.78
C THR A 47 4.56 -1.45 -12.19
N GLN A 48 3.50 -0.92 -11.57
CA GLN A 48 2.12 -1.39 -11.68
C GLN A 48 1.96 -2.88 -11.35
N PHE A 49 2.84 -3.40 -10.49
CA PHE A 49 2.88 -4.83 -10.16
C PHE A 49 3.08 -5.05 -8.66
N VAL A 50 2.92 -6.30 -8.23
CA VAL A 50 3.09 -6.70 -6.81
C VAL A 50 4.55 -6.68 -6.37
N THR A 51 5.50 -6.71 -7.31
CA THR A 51 6.92 -6.49 -7.05
C THR A 51 7.33 -5.06 -7.37
N GLY A 52 8.24 -4.52 -6.56
CA GLY A 52 8.88 -3.23 -6.80
C GLY A 52 9.93 -3.31 -7.91
N PRO A 53 10.55 -2.16 -8.27
CA PRO A 53 11.61 -2.13 -9.29
C PRO A 53 12.89 -2.86 -8.86
N ASP A 54 13.03 -3.13 -7.56
CA ASP A 54 14.07 -3.96 -6.97
C ASP A 54 13.75 -5.46 -6.98
N GLY A 55 12.59 -5.87 -7.52
CA GLY A 55 12.17 -7.26 -7.62
C GLY A 55 11.52 -7.84 -6.36
N ASP A 56 11.64 -7.17 -5.22
CA ASP A 56 11.04 -7.59 -3.95
C ASP A 56 9.54 -7.29 -3.89
N LEU A 57 8.81 -8.03 -3.05
CA LEU A 57 7.38 -7.80 -2.83
C LEU A 57 7.13 -6.38 -2.29
N SER A 58 6.10 -5.73 -2.83
CA SER A 58 5.55 -4.49 -2.31
C SER A 58 4.72 -4.87 -1.08
N VAL A 59 5.24 -4.63 0.12
CA VAL A 59 4.58 -4.97 1.38
C VAL A 59 4.68 -3.82 2.38
N PRO A 60 3.63 -3.56 3.18
CA PRO A 60 3.51 -2.36 4.00
C PRO A 60 4.46 -2.36 5.20
N GLU A 61 4.88 -3.54 5.68
CA GLU A 61 5.82 -3.67 6.81
C GLU A 61 7.22 -3.12 6.50
N ARG A 62 7.48 -2.72 5.24
CA ARG A 62 8.77 -2.24 4.74
C ARG A 62 8.72 -0.83 4.12
N CYS A 63 7.92 0.09 4.66
CA CYS A 63 8.04 1.53 4.34
C CYS A 63 9.34 2.13 4.90
N ALA A 64 10.46 1.62 4.37
CA ALA A 64 11.81 1.98 4.68
C ALA A 64 12.44 2.71 3.48
N ALA A 65 13.20 3.76 3.77
CA ALA A 65 13.91 4.52 2.76
C ALA A 65 14.84 3.62 1.94
N GLY A 66 14.87 3.82 0.62
CA GLY A 66 15.79 3.12 -0.29
C GLY A 66 15.12 2.28 -1.39
N ARG A 67 13.81 2.06 -1.32
CA ARG A 67 13.02 1.46 -2.41
C ARG A 67 12.15 2.52 -3.07
N GLU A 68 12.08 2.57 -4.40
CA GLU A 68 11.34 3.64 -5.11
C GLU A 68 9.83 3.62 -4.81
N CYS A 69 9.26 2.45 -4.53
CA CYS A 69 7.85 2.32 -4.14
C CYS A 69 7.57 2.86 -2.73
N PHE A 70 8.63 3.05 -1.95
CA PHE A 70 8.59 3.41 -0.55
C PHE A 70 9.08 4.84 -0.30
N GLU A 71 8.62 5.76 -1.16
CA GLU A 71 8.79 7.20 -0.98
C GLU A 71 7.83 7.68 0.10
N ALA A 72 8.35 8.27 1.18
CA ALA A 72 7.54 8.90 2.21
C ALA A 72 6.65 10.00 1.60
N ARG A 73 5.39 10.06 2.03
CA ARG A 73 4.43 11.07 1.59
C ARG A 73 4.63 12.41 2.30
#